data_AF-A0A927YHG5-F1
#
_entry.id   AF-A0A927YHG5-F1
#
_cell.length_a   1.000
_cell.length_b   1.000
_cell.length_c   1.000
_cell.angle_alpha   90.00
_cell.angle_beta   90.00
_cell.angle_gamma   90.00
#
_symmetry.space_group_name_H-M   'P 1'
#
loop_
_entity.id
_entity.type
_entity.pdbx_description
1 polymer ?
#
loop_
_entity_poly.entity_id
_entity_poly.type
_entity_poly.pdbx_seq_one_letter_code
_entity_poly.pdbx_strand_id
1 'polypeptide(L)'
;MEYMITPIKMGGLVKEVSNGMIKVHLHGRLGVICVPQKLIQFEEPIEPGHEMEFYFSYIEVIENPYDYDSGDMVTDHEISPCLLGGKIIEVNDTAAKVAIMDNMGTIAVPRRWMFTPVALEVGQDVQFYFSCMHVVGKRDIPVESI
;
A
#
# COMPACT_ATOMS: atom_id res chain seq x y z
N MET A 1 -17.57 -0.54 20.74
CA MET A 1 -17.03 -1.74 20.06
C MET A 1 -15.74 -1.27 19.46
N GLU A 2 -14.59 -1.67 20.02
CA GLU A 2 -13.29 -1.36 19.43
C GLU A 2 -13.20 -2.16 18.12
N TYR A 3 -13.25 -1.47 17.00
CA TYR A 3 -13.09 -2.09 15.69
C TYR A 3 -11.59 -2.28 15.46
N MET A 4 -11.18 -3.51 15.15
CA MET A 4 -9.78 -3.82 14.84
C MET A 4 -9.65 -4.02 13.34
N ILE A 5 -8.81 -3.23 12.69
CA ILE A 5 -8.48 -3.43 11.28
C ILE A 5 -7.79 -4.78 11.08
N THR A 6 -8.27 -5.58 10.12
CA THR A 6 -7.69 -6.90 9.82
C THR A 6 -7.00 -6.88 8.46
N PRO A 7 -5.75 -7.35 8.34
CA PRO A 7 -5.09 -7.51 7.06
C PRO A 7 -5.77 -8.60 6.23
N ILE A 8 -5.91 -8.34 4.93
CA ILE A 8 -6.36 -9.33 3.96
C ILE A 8 -5.29 -9.48 2.87
N LYS A 9 -5.21 -10.67 2.27
CA LYS A 9 -4.35 -10.88 1.11
C LYS A 9 -4.97 -10.19 -0.10
N MET A 10 -4.22 -9.27 -0.67
CA MET A 10 -4.58 -8.44 -1.80
C MET A 10 -3.66 -8.74 -2.97
N GLY A 11 -4.11 -8.39 -4.17
CA GLY A 11 -3.30 -8.46 -5.38
C GLY A 11 -3.40 -7.20 -6.21
N GLY A 12 -2.39 -6.98 -7.04
CA GLY A 12 -2.35 -5.86 -7.96
C GLY A 12 -1.37 -6.06 -9.10
N LEU A 13 -1.49 -5.21 -10.11
CA LEU A 13 -0.69 -5.25 -11.32
C LEU A 13 0.31 -4.10 -11.30
N VAL A 14 1.59 -4.40 -11.52
CA VAL A 14 2.61 -3.36 -11.77
C VAL A 14 2.25 -2.64 -13.06
N LYS A 15 2.01 -1.34 -12.95
CA LYS A 15 1.71 -0.46 -14.09
C LYS A 15 2.90 0.37 -14.52
N GLU A 16 3.73 0.78 -13.57
CA GLU A 16 4.86 1.66 -13.85
C GLU A 16 6.02 1.31 -12.92
N VAL A 17 7.23 1.39 -13.46
CA VAL A 17 8.49 1.30 -12.73
C VAL A 17 9.29 2.54 -13.10
N SER A 18 9.50 3.44 -12.14
CA SER A 18 10.20 4.71 -12.39
C SER A 18 10.99 5.14 -11.16
N ASN A 19 12.26 5.53 -11.36
CA ASN A 19 13.15 6.04 -10.31
C ASN A 19 13.22 5.15 -9.04
N GLY A 20 13.25 3.83 -9.20
CA GLY A 20 13.29 2.87 -8.10
C GLY A 20 11.96 2.70 -7.34
N MET A 21 10.89 3.34 -7.81
CA MET A 21 9.53 3.21 -7.29
C MET A 21 8.69 2.33 -8.21
N ILE A 22 7.88 1.48 -7.61
CA ILE A 22 6.99 0.53 -8.27
C ILE A 22 5.56 0.95 -8.00
N LYS A 23 4.81 1.29 -9.06
CA LYS A 23 3.40 1.64 -8.99
C LYS A 23 2.54 0.42 -9.30
N VAL A 24 1.78 -0.01 -8.31
CA VAL A 24 0.90 -1.18 -8.36
C VAL A 24 -0.56 -0.72 -8.33
N HIS A 25 -1.33 -1.11 -9.33
CA HIS A 25 -2.78 -0.88 -9.37
C HIS A 25 -3.49 -2.06 -8.73
N LEU A 26 -4.30 -1.80 -7.71
CA LEU A 26 -5.03 -2.84 -7.00
C LEU A 26 -6.14 -3.42 -7.87
N HIS A 27 -6.29 -4.74 -7.85
CA HIS A 27 -7.39 -5.41 -8.56
C HIS A 27 -8.74 -4.86 -8.13
N GLY A 28 -9.70 -4.80 -9.06
CA GLY A 28 -11.04 -4.26 -8.78
C GLY A 28 -11.11 -2.73 -8.64
N ARG A 29 -10.08 -1.99 -9.07
CA ARG A 29 -10.00 -0.52 -8.94
C ARG A 29 -10.06 -0.07 -7.47
N LEU A 30 -9.39 -0.83 -6.60
CA LEU A 30 -9.41 -0.63 -5.15
C LEU A 30 -8.38 0.41 -4.69
N GLY A 31 -7.50 0.89 -5.58
CA GLY A 31 -6.53 1.91 -5.27
C GLY A 31 -5.25 1.75 -6.09
N VAL A 32 -4.25 2.54 -5.72
CA VAL A 32 -2.89 2.51 -6.24
C VAL A 32 -1.92 2.55 -5.06
N ILE A 33 -0.96 1.65 -5.04
CA ILE A 33 0.13 1.63 -4.08
C ILE A 33 1.44 1.90 -4.82
N CYS A 34 2.26 2.80 -4.30
CA CYS A 34 3.57 3.11 -4.85
C CYS A 34 4.62 2.87 -3.77
N VAL A 35 5.54 1.93 -4.00
CA VAL A 35 6.54 1.50 -3.01
C VAL A 35 7.93 1.46 -3.63
N PRO A 36 9.01 1.64 -2.86
CA PRO A 36 10.36 1.44 -3.37
C PRO A 36 10.62 -0.04 -3.67
N GLN A 37 11.46 -0.32 -4.66
CA GLN A 37 11.80 -1.68 -5.10
C GLN A 37 12.31 -2.58 -3.96
N LYS A 38 12.93 -2.01 -2.92
CA LYS A 38 13.41 -2.73 -1.73
C LYS A 38 12.31 -3.47 -0.95
N LEU A 39 11.03 -3.10 -1.13
CA LEU A 39 9.89 -3.75 -0.49
C LEU A 39 9.29 -4.87 -1.36
N ILE A 40 9.93 -5.19 -2.49
CA ILE A 40 9.48 -6.23 -3.40
C ILE A 40 10.38 -7.46 -3.23
N GLN A 41 9.79 -8.57 -2.80
CA GLN A 41 10.41 -9.87 -2.74
C GLN A 41 10.40 -10.51 -4.15
N PHE A 42 11.44 -10.22 -4.92
CA PHE A 42 11.66 -10.79 -6.25
C PHE A 42 13.14 -10.69 -6.64
N GLU A 43 13.68 -11.71 -7.30
CA GLU A 43 15.11 -11.78 -7.66
C GLU A 43 15.43 -11.14 -9.02
N GLU A 44 14.44 -11.03 -9.90
CA GLU A 44 14.60 -10.46 -11.24
C GLU A 44 14.20 -8.97 -11.28
N PRO A 45 14.55 -8.22 -12.35
CA PRO A 45 14.07 -6.86 -12.53
C PRO A 45 12.53 -6.80 -12.58
N ILE A 46 11.94 -5.87 -11.83
CA ILE A 46 10.50 -5.61 -11.88
C ILE A 46 10.16 -4.81 -13.13
N GLU A 47 9.11 -5.24 -13.83
CA GLU A 47 8.61 -4.61 -15.05
C GLU A 47 7.09 -4.44 -15.00
N PRO A 48 6.51 -3.50 -15.77
CA PRO A 48 5.07 -3.47 -16.01
C PRO A 48 4.56 -4.83 -16.50
N GLY A 49 3.44 -5.29 -15.93
CA GLY A 49 2.91 -6.64 -16.21
C GLY A 49 3.07 -7.62 -15.07
N HIS A 50 4.01 -7.40 -14.15
CA HIS A 50 4.12 -8.28 -12.98
C HIS A 50 2.87 -8.19 -12.08
N GLU A 51 2.36 -9.36 -11.72
CA GLU A 51 1.30 -9.55 -10.75
C GLU A 51 1.92 -9.69 -9.36
N MET A 52 1.37 -8.93 -8.42
CA MET A 52 1.83 -8.82 -7.05
C MET A 52 0.79 -9.40 -6.10
N GLU A 53 1.25 -10.01 -5.01
CA GLU A 53 0.44 -10.31 -3.83
C GLU A 53 1.09 -9.72 -2.57
N PHE A 54 0.26 -9.30 -1.62
CA PHE A 54 0.69 -8.72 -0.34
C PHE A 54 -0.48 -8.67 0.63
N TYR A 55 -0.20 -8.42 1.91
CA TYR A 55 -1.23 -8.15 2.91
C TYR A 55 -1.49 -6.65 3.02
N PHE A 56 -2.77 -6.27 3.09
CA PHE A 56 -3.19 -4.90 3.32
C PHE A 56 -4.53 -4.87 4.05
N SER A 57 -4.73 -3.93 4.97
CA SER A 57 -6.00 -3.71 5.67
C SER A 57 -6.71 -2.44 5.20
N TYR A 58 -7.88 -2.16 5.78
CA TYR A 58 -8.41 -0.80 5.82
C TYR A 58 -7.43 0.15 6.54
N ILE A 59 -7.53 1.44 6.22
CA ILE A 59 -6.72 2.49 6.86
C ILE A 59 -7.55 3.16 7.94
N GLU A 60 -7.09 3.13 9.17
CA GLU A 60 -7.75 3.77 10.30
C GLU A 60 -7.14 5.15 10.56
N VAL A 61 -7.99 6.18 10.72
CA VAL A 61 -7.55 7.51 11.20
C VAL A 61 -7.46 7.48 12.72
N ILE A 62 -6.35 7.94 13.27
CA ILE A 62 -6.05 7.88 14.70
C ILE A 62 -5.61 9.24 15.24
N GLU A 63 -5.93 9.53 16.50
CA GLU A 63 -5.52 10.78 17.16
C GLU A 63 -4.19 10.64 17.90
N ASN A 64 -3.91 9.45 18.44
CA ASN A 64 -2.70 9.17 19.22
C ASN A 64 -1.93 8.03 18.55
N PRO A 65 -1.02 8.33 17.59
CA PRO A 65 -0.23 7.31 16.92
C PRO A 65 0.69 6.58 17.90
N TYR A 66 0.84 5.27 17.68
CA TYR A 66 1.81 4.46 18.40
C TYR A 66 3.25 4.72 17.91
N ASP A 67 4.22 4.18 18.63
CA ASP A 67 5.60 4.08 18.15
C ASP A 67 5.70 2.85 17.25
N TYR A 68 5.43 3.06 15.95
CA TYR A 68 5.44 2.00 14.96
C TYR A 68 6.88 1.58 14.61
N ASP A 69 7.09 0.29 14.42
CA ASP A 69 8.36 -0.27 13.97
C ASP A 69 8.19 -0.91 12.60
N SER A 70 9.00 -0.46 11.65
CA SER A 70 9.00 -0.95 10.28
C SER A 70 10.11 -1.99 10.02
N GLY A 71 10.81 -2.45 11.06
CA GLY A 71 11.89 -3.42 11.00
C GLY A 71 11.51 -4.77 10.38
N ASP A 72 10.24 -5.17 10.48
CA ASP A 72 9.72 -6.40 9.86
C ASP A 72 9.40 -6.23 8.36
N MET A 73 9.53 -5.03 7.79
CA MET A 73 9.36 -4.76 6.35
C MET A 73 10.61 -5.16 5.55
N VAL A 74 10.97 -6.43 5.63
CA VAL A 74 12.11 -7.05 4.93
C VAL A 74 11.65 -8.16 3.97
N THR A 75 12.50 -8.52 3.02
CA THR A 75 12.17 -9.45 1.92
C THR A 75 12.88 -10.80 2.03
N ASP A 76 13.50 -11.10 3.18
CA ASP A 76 14.32 -12.30 3.41
C ASP A 76 13.53 -13.51 3.93
N HIS A 77 12.22 -13.35 4.17
CA HIS A 77 11.30 -14.39 4.64
C HIS A 77 9.92 -14.26 3.98
N GLU A 78 8.98 -15.14 4.35
CA GLU A 78 7.60 -15.09 3.84
C GLU A 78 6.91 -13.77 4.21
N ILE A 79 6.19 -13.16 3.26
CA ILE A 79 5.49 -11.90 3.50
C ILE A 79 4.53 -12.00 4.69
N SER A 80 4.66 -11.09 5.65
CA SER A 80 3.82 -11.03 6.84
C SER A 80 3.26 -9.61 7.04
N PRO A 81 2.01 -9.46 7.55
CA PRO A 81 1.46 -8.13 7.83
C PRO A 81 2.23 -7.43 8.95
N CYS A 82 2.69 -6.21 8.69
CA CYS A 82 3.29 -5.30 9.65
C CYS A 82 2.33 -4.12 9.91
N LEU A 83 2.16 -3.72 11.17
CA LEU A 83 1.35 -2.56 11.53
C LEU A 83 2.20 -1.29 11.33
N LEU A 84 1.80 -0.44 10.38
CA LEU A 84 2.54 0.77 10.02
C LEU A 84 1.71 2.02 10.29
N GLY A 85 2.43 3.10 10.59
CA GLY A 85 1.91 4.45 10.63
C GLY A 85 2.02 5.16 9.28
N GLY A 86 1.24 6.23 9.13
CA GLY A 86 1.35 7.12 7.99
C GLY A 86 0.66 8.45 8.22
N LYS A 87 0.71 9.32 7.21
CA LYS A 87 0.01 10.61 7.20
C LYS A 87 -0.81 10.77 5.94
N ILE A 88 -2.03 11.29 6.08
CA ILE A 88 -2.83 11.71 4.92
C ILE A 88 -2.14 12.91 4.27
N ILE A 89 -1.81 12.79 2.98
CA ILE A 89 -1.15 13.84 2.20
C ILE A 89 -2.05 14.44 1.11
N GLU A 90 -3.15 13.77 0.77
CA GLU A 90 -4.14 14.27 -0.18
C GLU A 90 -5.53 13.74 0.19
N VAL A 91 -6.55 14.58 0.06
CA VAL A 91 -7.95 14.20 0.17
C VAL A 91 -8.71 14.86 -0.98
N ASN A 92 -9.51 14.07 -1.69
CA ASN A 92 -10.47 14.57 -2.66
C ASN A 92 -11.85 13.94 -2.42
N ASP A 93 -12.81 14.24 -3.31
CA ASP A 93 -14.20 13.80 -3.20
C ASP A 93 -14.35 12.27 -3.23
N THR A 94 -13.39 11.55 -3.82
CA THR A 94 -13.50 10.11 -4.09
C THR A 94 -12.45 9.26 -3.41
N ALA A 95 -11.29 9.82 -3.08
CA ALA A 95 -10.12 9.10 -2.58
C ALA A 95 -9.33 9.92 -1.54
N ALA A 96 -8.50 9.23 -0.80
CA ALA A 96 -7.46 9.79 0.03
C ALA A 96 -6.12 9.14 -0.33
N LYS A 97 -5.04 9.91 -0.19
CA LYS A 97 -3.67 9.45 -0.36
C LYS A 97 -2.92 9.57 0.96
N VAL A 98 -2.24 8.50 1.32
CA VAL A 98 -1.45 8.37 2.54
C VAL A 98 0.02 8.21 2.17
N ALA A 99 0.90 8.95 2.84
CA ALA A 99 2.32 8.65 2.88
C ALA A 99 2.58 7.62 3.99
N ILE A 100 3.27 6.53 3.64
CA ILE A 100 3.70 5.51 4.60
C ILE A 100 4.93 6.07 5.34
N MET A 101 5.05 5.78 6.64
CA MET A 101 6.23 6.14 7.42
C MET A 101 7.56 5.67 6.80
N ASP A 102 8.68 6.21 7.27
CA ASP A 102 10.04 5.83 6.85
C ASP A 102 10.30 5.87 5.33
N ASN A 103 9.57 6.75 4.64
CA ASN A 103 9.61 6.87 3.18
C ASN A 103 9.33 5.54 2.45
N MET A 104 8.45 4.71 3.01
CA MET A 104 8.07 3.41 2.42
C MET A 104 7.08 3.54 1.26
N GLY A 105 6.72 4.75 0.87
CA GLY A 105 5.93 5.03 -0.32
C GLY A 105 4.59 5.66 0.00
N THR A 106 3.60 5.40 -0.86
CA THR A 106 2.26 5.99 -0.72
C THR A 106 1.15 5.02 -1.09
N ILE A 107 -0.01 5.18 -0.45
CA ILE A 107 -1.22 4.41 -0.71
C ILE A 107 -2.35 5.39 -1.06
N ALA A 108 -2.91 5.28 -2.26
CA ALA A 108 -4.08 6.04 -2.69
C ALA A 108 -5.28 5.10 -2.80
N VAL A 109 -6.28 5.29 -1.96
CA VAL A 109 -7.47 4.42 -1.90
C VAL A 109 -8.76 5.24 -1.90
N PRO A 110 -9.87 4.68 -2.40
CA PRO A 110 -11.17 5.32 -2.30
C PRO A 110 -11.55 5.61 -0.84
N ARG A 111 -12.31 6.67 -0.57
CA ARG A 111 -12.69 7.08 0.80
C ARG A 111 -13.33 5.96 1.64
N ARG A 112 -14.01 5.00 1.00
CA ARG A 112 -14.61 3.81 1.67
C ARG A 112 -13.59 2.85 2.29
N TRP A 113 -12.31 2.99 1.97
CA TRP A 113 -11.20 2.25 2.59
C TRP A 113 -10.64 2.94 3.84
N MET A 114 -11.08 4.17 4.12
CA MET A 114 -10.71 4.92 5.31
C MET A 114 -11.75 4.67 6.39
N PHE A 115 -11.33 4.13 7.52
CA PHE A 115 -12.13 3.93 8.71
C PHE A 115 -11.89 5.10 9.66
N THR A 116 -12.91 5.94 9.87
CA THR A 116 -12.78 7.13 10.71
C THR A 116 -14.14 7.62 11.18
N PRO A 117 -14.25 8.10 12.44
CA PRO A 117 -15.43 8.82 12.91
C PRO A 117 -15.41 10.32 12.55
N VAL A 118 -14.30 10.83 12.01
CA VAL A 118 -14.10 12.25 11.68
C VAL A 118 -13.97 12.49 10.18
N ALA A 119 -14.09 13.76 9.76
CA ALA A 119 -13.82 14.13 8.38
C ALA A 119 -12.35 13.85 8.00
N LEU A 120 -12.13 13.37 6.78
CA LEU A 120 -10.79 13.16 6.24
C LEU A 120 -10.15 14.50 5.91
N GLU A 121 -8.97 14.74 6.48
CA GLU A 121 -8.19 15.96 6.31
C GLU A 121 -6.70 15.64 6.09
N VAL A 122 -6.04 16.49 5.31
CA VAL A 122 -4.58 16.40 5.11
C VAL A 122 -3.87 16.65 6.45
N GLY A 123 -2.88 15.82 6.75
CA GLY A 123 -2.08 15.90 7.97
C GLY A 123 -2.50 14.94 9.08
N GLN A 124 -3.70 14.34 8.99
CA GLN A 124 -4.17 13.34 9.95
C GLN A 124 -3.26 12.12 9.97
N ASP A 125 -3.01 11.62 11.18
CA ASP A 125 -2.30 10.37 11.43
C ASP A 125 -3.20 9.18 11.14
N VAL A 126 -2.60 8.14 10.56
CA VAL A 126 -3.29 6.90 10.22
C VAL A 126 -2.47 5.68 10.59
N GLN A 127 -3.14 4.55 10.75
CA GLN A 127 -2.52 3.23 10.86
C GLN A 127 -3.18 2.23 9.92
N PHE A 128 -2.39 1.26 9.49
CA PHE A 128 -2.84 0.17 8.64
C PHE A 128 -1.85 -0.99 8.70
N TYR A 129 -2.34 -2.21 8.46
CA TYR A 129 -1.47 -3.33 8.18
C TYR A 129 -1.03 -3.31 6.72
N PHE A 130 0.25 -3.52 6.49
CA PHE A 130 0.85 -3.68 5.17
C PHE A 130 2.03 -4.65 5.23
N SER A 131 2.30 -5.38 4.16
CA SER A 131 3.49 -6.25 4.05
C SER A 131 4.36 -5.83 2.88
N CYS A 132 5.58 -6.38 2.81
CA CYS A 132 6.31 -6.48 1.54
C CYS A 132 5.44 -7.16 0.47
N MET A 133 5.76 -6.89 -0.80
CA MET A 133 5.05 -7.47 -1.93
C MET A 133 5.83 -8.63 -2.54
N HIS A 134 5.12 -9.68 -2.94
CA HIS A 134 5.69 -10.82 -3.62
C HIS A 134 5.18 -10.91 -5.06
N VAL A 135 6.06 -11.18 -6.02
CA VAL A 135 5.68 -11.37 -7.42
C VAL A 135 5.17 -12.80 -7.62
N VAL A 136 3.96 -12.93 -8.16
CA VAL A 136 3.29 -14.24 -8.39
C VAL A 136 3.12 -14.60 -9.86
N GLY A 137 3.50 -13.71 -10.76
CA GLY A 137 3.44 -13.97 -12.19
C GLY A 137 3.59 -12.71 -13.04
N LYS A 138 3.39 -12.87 -14.35
CA LYS A 138 3.43 -11.78 -15.32
C LYS A 138 2.28 -11.92 -16.30
N ARG A 139 1.62 -10.81 -16.61
CA ARG A 139 0.63 -10.71 -17.69
C ARG A 139 1.24 -9.93 -18.85
N ASP A 140 0.94 -10.37 -20.07
CA ASP A 140 1.19 -9.57 -21.26
C ASP A 140 0.24 -8.36 -21.25
N ILE A 141 0.77 -7.17 -20.95
CA ILE A 141 0.01 -5.92 -21.07
C ILE A 141 0.24 -5.36 -22.47
N PRO A 142 -0.81 -5.10 -23.27
CA PRO A 142 -0.65 -4.35 -24.52
C PRO A 142 -0.03 -2.97 -24.25
N VAL A 143 0.95 -2.58 -25.06
CA VAL A 143 1.72 -1.33 -24.93
C VAL A 143 0.84 -0.08 -24.88
N GLU A 144 -0.37 -0.14 -25.45
CA GLU A 144 -1.35 0.95 -25.47
C GLU A 144 -2.03 1.22 -24.10
N SER A 145 -1.75 0.43 -23.07
CA SER A 145 -2.34 0.53 -21.73
C SER A 145 -1.36 0.92 -20.62
N ILE A 146 -0.19 1.46 -21.01
CA ILE A 146 0.88 2.01 -20.16
C ILE A 146 0.78 3.53 -20.16
#